data_AF-A0A8T7FTX9-F1
#
_entry.id   AF-A0A8T7FTX9-F1
#
_cell.length_a   1.000
_cell.length_b   1.000
_cell.length_c   1.000
_cell.angle_alpha   90.00
_cell.angle_beta   90.00
_cell.angle_gamma   90.00
#
_symmetry.space_group_name_H-M   'P 1'
#
loop_
_entity.id
_entity.type
_entity.pdbx_description
1 polymer ?
#
loop_
_entity_poly.entity_id
_entity_poly.type
_entity_poly.pdbx_seq_one_letter_code
_entity_poly.pdbx_strand_id
1 'polypeptide(L)'
;MYGNVLIEPDDRLFAAPSWKHLNDWKKELQPHYETARRMLGVARNPRLFPADEVCKEIAESLGYGHTFEPLPVGVFFGEENKTVADPFFGGAGPARAGCNFCGGCMVGCRYNAKNTLVKNYLYFAEKNGAKVIAEVKVTDVRPLTMDDGRRKSAEHDSVINDPSSTVKDARYAVVYRDSTRLFKRTQTVRARNVIVSAGTIGTLELLFRCRDETQSLNRISQHLGNRVRTNSENILGVTARARDVDYSKGIAITSIYSADEVTRVEPVRYADGQSFIRIMIAPLIDGSGNILARILKTLWAIIRRPWDFLYAKFFSNWARYTTILLVMQTEENLTRLRLGRSFFTFGRRGLVIQHEKKHSASDLTLANRVTRAFAEKVNGIPATAFTDSLFNFPTTAHLMGGVPFGRDDPEGVIDLNFRSVQLPGVCTSWMVPSCPPTRASTRR
;
A
#
# COMPACT_ATOMS: atom_id res chain seq x y z
N MET A 1 4.24 -2.89 -6.37
CA MET A 1 4.88 -4.07 -5.74
C MET A 1 4.27 -4.25 -4.35
N TYR A 2 4.15 -5.49 -3.85
CA TYR A 2 3.55 -5.77 -2.53
C TYR A 2 4.04 -7.13 -1.99
N GLY A 3 3.75 -7.47 -0.73
CA GLY A 3 4.27 -8.70 -0.09
C GLY A 3 3.44 -9.97 -0.30
N ASN A 4 2.30 -9.90 -0.98
CA ASN A 4 1.34 -11.00 -1.22
C ASN A 4 0.42 -11.41 -0.08
N VAL A 5 0.44 -10.72 1.06
CA VAL A 5 -0.45 -11.03 2.18
C VAL A 5 -1.89 -10.62 1.86
N LEU A 6 -2.82 -11.55 2.03
CA LEU A 6 -4.24 -11.44 1.63
C LEU A 6 -5.16 -11.85 2.79
N ILE A 7 -5.14 -11.06 3.86
CA ILE A 7 -5.97 -11.28 5.04
C ILE A 7 -7.34 -10.61 4.82
N GLU A 8 -8.39 -11.27 5.28
CA GLU A 8 -9.72 -10.67 5.36
C GLU A 8 -9.86 -9.87 6.66
N PRO A 9 -10.43 -8.66 6.62
CA PRO A 9 -10.64 -7.88 7.83
C PRO A 9 -11.55 -8.60 8.83
N ASP A 10 -11.37 -8.26 10.11
CA ASP A 10 -12.22 -8.77 11.18
C ASP A 10 -13.52 -7.96 11.32
N ASP A 11 -14.40 -8.43 12.21
CA ASP A 11 -15.69 -7.79 12.49
C ASP A 11 -15.57 -6.37 13.03
N ARG A 12 -14.43 -6.02 13.64
CA ARG A 12 -14.16 -4.67 14.14
C ARG A 12 -14.10 -3.67 12.98
N LEU A 13 -13.51 -4.05 11.84
CA LEU A 13 -13.50 -3.19 10.65
C LEU A 13 -14.91 -2.87 10.18
N PHE A 14 -15.76 -3.90 10.01
CA PHE A 14 -17.13 -3.75 9.51
C PHE A 14 -18.03 -2.99 10.48
N ALA A 15 -17.80 -3.15 11.78
CA ALA A 15 -18.51 -2.44 12.84
C ALA A 15 -17.95 -1.04 13.15
N ALA A 16 -16.99 -0.54 12.38
CA ALA A 16 -16.36 0.75 12.67
C ALA A 16 -17.38 1.91 12.58
N PRO A 17 -17.40 2.83 13.56
CA PRO A 17 -18.36 3.94 13.61
C PRO A 17 -18.36 4.82 12.36
N SER A 18 -17.21 4.93 11.68
CA SER A 18 -16.98 5.76 10.50
C SER A 18 -17.88 5.43 9.31
N TRP A 19 -18.45 4.23 9.23
CA TRP A 19 -19.25 3.78 8.08
C TRP A 19 -20.35 2.76 8.39
N LYS A 20 -20.38 2.14 9.58
CA LYS A 20 -21.39 1.13 9.94
C LYS A 20 -22.85 1.57 9.78
N HIS A 21 -23.12 2.87 9.84
CA HIS A 21 -24.45 3.46 9.71
C HIS A 21 -24.95 3.53 8.24
N LEU A 22 -24.05 3.28 7.28
CA LEU A 22 -24.35 3.39 5.85
C LEU A 22 -24.93 2.10 5.28
N ASN A 23 -24.40 0.93 5.67
CA ASN A 23 -24.86 -0.38 5.21
C ASN A 23 -24.37 -1.51 6.13
N ASP A 24 -24.92 -2.71 5.99
CA ASP A 24 -24.34 -3.95 6.55
C ASP A 24 -23.18 -4.42 5.65
N TRP A 25 -22.01 -3.86 5.92
CA TRP A 25 -20.82 -4.04 5.09
C TRP A 25 -20.26 -5.46 5.10
N LYS A 26 -20.41 -6.19 6.20
CA LYS A 26 -19.94 -7.57 6.27
C LYS A 26 -20.73 -8.41 5.28
N LYS A 27 -22.06 -8.31 5.33
CA LYS A 27 -22.95 -9.02 4.41
C LYS A 27 -22.75 -8.59 2.96
N GLU A 28 -22.68 -7.29 2.71
CA GLU A 28 -22.51 -6.71 1.37
C GLU A 28 -21.19 -7.15 0.72
N LEU A 29 -20.09 -7.12 1.46
CA LEU A 29 -18.76 -7.37 0.91
C LEU A 29 -18.37 -8.85 0.88
N GLN A 30 -19.04 -9.73 1.63
CA GLN A 30 -18.75 -11.17 1.67
C GLN A 30 -18.61 -11.84 0.28
N PRO A 31 -19.56 -11.70 -0.67
CA PRO A 31 -19.42 -12.33 -1.99
C PRO A 31 -18.24 -11.75 -2.79
N HIS A 32 -17.92 -10.47 -2.58
CA HIS A 32 -16.75 -9.84 -3.18
C HIS A 32 -15.44 -10.35 -2.55
N TYR A 33 -15.45 -10.66 -1.25
CA TYR A 33 -14.32 -11.31 -0.58
C TYR A 33 -14.06 -12.71 -1.13
N GLU A 34 -15.10 -13.48 -1.43
CA GLU A 34 -14.95 -14.81 -2.04
C GLU A 34 -14.41 -14.71 -3.47
N THR A 35 -14.97 -13.79 -4.27
CA THR A 35 -14.53 -13.57 -5.66
C THR A 35 -13.05 -13.21 -5.71
N ALA A 36 -12.61 -12.25 -4.89
CA ALA A 36 -11.21 -11.85 -4.89
C ALA A 36 -10.29 -12.90 -4.25
N ARG A 37 -10.76 -13.71 -3.28
CA ARG A 37 -9.99 -14.84 -2.74
C ARG A 37 -9.68 -15.84 -3.86
N ARG A 38 -10.67 -16.15 -4.69
CA ARG A 38 -10.52 -17.00 -5.88
C ARG A 38 -9.60 -16.36 -6.92
N MET A 39 -9.85 -15.12 -7.33
CA MET A 39 -9.07 -14.43 -8.36
C MET A 39 -7.59 -14.25 -7.99
N LEU A 40 -7.31 -13.98 -6.72
CA LEU A 40 -5.94 -13.82 -6.23
C LEU A 40 -5.27 -15.17 -5.92
N GLY A 41 -6.00 -16.28 -5.93
CA GLY A 41 -5.45 -17.61 -5.69
C GLY A 41 -4.87 -17.73 -4.28
N VAL A 42 -5.64 -17.31 -3.28
CA VAL A 42 -5.19 -17.28 -1.88
C VAL A 42 -4.89 -18.70 -1.40
N ALA A 43 -3.67 -18.91 -0.92
CA ALA A 43 -3.22 -20.15 -0.29
C ALA A 43 -2.50 -19.83 1.02
N ARG A 44 -2.60 -20.71 2.03
CA ARG A 44 -1.80 -20.55 3.25
C ARG A 44 -0.34 -20.86 2.95
N ASN A 45 0.56 -20.07 3.54
CA ASN A 45 2.00 -20.36 3.48
C ASN A 45 2.29 -21.75 4.10
N PRO A 46 2.89 -22.70 3.35
CA PRO A 46 3.03 -24.08 3.81
C PRO A 46 4.30 -24.33 4.63
N ARG A 47 5.22 -23.37 4.69
CA ARG A 47 6.56 -23.56 5.29
C ARG A 47 6.95 -22.36 6.16
N LEU A 48 7.43 -22.63 7.37
CA LEU A 48 8.06 -21.65 8.25
C LEU A 48 9.57 -21.60 8.00
N PHE A 49 10.17 -20.47 8.35
CA PHE A 49 11.60 -20.16 8.16
C PHE A 49 12.21 -19.63 9.46
N PRO A 50 13.54 -19.48 9.57
CA PRO A 50 14.18 -19.14 10.85
C PRO A 50 13.63 -17.88 11.55
N ALA A 51 13.24 -16.84 10.79
CA ALA A 51 12.61 -15.66 11.36
C ALA A 51 11.25 -15.95 12.01
N ASP A 52 10.50 -16.91 11.45
CA ASP A 52 9.18 -17.30 11.95
C ASP A 52 9.28 -17.99 13.31
N GLU A 53 10.29 -18.85 13.51
CA GLU A 53 10.53 -19.52 14.79
C GLU A 53 10.86 -18.50 15.90
N VAL A 54 11.73 -17.53 15.60
CA VAL A 54 12.03 -16.44 16.54
C VAL A 54 10.77 -15.62 16.87
N CYS A 55 9.95 -15.30 15.86
CA CYS A 55 8.68 -14.60 16.08
C CYS A 55 7.72 -15.42 16.95
N LYS A 56 7.63 -16.73 16.74
CA LYS A 56 6.79 -17.63 17.54
C LYS A 56 7.24 -17.66 19.01
N GLU A 57 8.54 -17.80 19.26
CA GLU A 57 9.08 -17.75 20.63
C GLU A 57 8.82 -16.41 21.32
N ILE A 58 8.91 -15.29 20.59
CA ILE A 58 8.56 -13.98 21.13
C ILE A 58 7.06 -13.92 21.46
N ALA A 59 6.19 -14.39 20.56
CA ALA A 59 4.75 -14.44 20.79
C ALA A 59 4.42 -15.24 22.06
N GLU A 60 5.05 -16.40 22.24
CA GLU A 60 4.91 -17.24 23.44
C GLU A 60 5.39 -16.51 24.71
N SER A 61 6.54 -15.83 24.66
CA SER A 61 7.06 -15.05 25.80
C SER A 61 6.16 -13.87 26.21
N LEU A 62 5.35 -13.36 25.28
CA LEU A 62 4.38 -12.28 25.53
C LEU A 62 3.01 -12.82 25.97
N GLY A 63 2.80 -14.15 26.02
CA GLY A 63 1.52 -14.77 26.34
C GLY A 63 0.54 -14.87 25.15
N TYR A 64 0.98 -14.50 23.94
CA TYR A 64 0.17 -14.48 22.72
C TYR A 64 0.57 -15.56 21.69
N GLY A 65 1.34 -16.58 22.10
CA GLY A 65 1.80 -17.66 21.21
C GLY A 65 0.68 -18.37 20.45
N HIS A 66 -0.51 -18.47 21.06
CA HIS A 66 -1.71 -19.04 20.45
C HIS A 66 -2.24 -18.26 19.22
N THR A 67 -1.78 -17.03 19.03
CA THR A 67 -2.15 -16.17 17.88
C THR A 67 -1.19 -16.30 16.69
N PHE A 68 -0.07 -17.00 16.86
CA PHE A 68 0.90 -17.19 15.79
C PHE A 68 0.30 -18.07 14.70
N GLU A 69 0.30 -17.59 13.46
CA GLU A 69 -0.18 -18.38 12.34
C GLU A 69 0.53 -18.07 11.01
N PRO A 70 0.63 -19.06 10.10
CA PRO A 70 1.04 -18.82 8.71
C PRO A 70 0.01 -17.99 7.95
N LEU A 71 0.50 -17.03 7.16
CA LEU A 71 -0.35 -16.06 6.48
C LEU A 71 -1.03 -16.62 5.21
N PRO A 72 -2.26 -16.19 4.90
CA PRO A 72 -2.87 -16.37 3.59
C PRO A 72 -2.19 -15.44 2.57
N VAL A 73 -1.74 -16.00 1.45
CA VAL A 73 -0.96 -15.28 0.42
C VAL A 73 -1.36 -15.63 -1.01
N GLY A 74 -1.14 -14.69 -1.94
CA GLY A 74 -1.35 -14.86 -3.38
C GLY A 74 -0.14 -15.48 -4.10
N VAL A 75 0.22 -16.72 -3.75
CA VAL A 75 1.39 -17.44 -4.29
C VAL A 75 1.00 -18.86 -4.68
N PHE A 76 1.44 -19.30 -5.86
CA PHE A 76 1.38 -20.70 -6.24
C PHE A 76 2.59 -21.44 -5.66
N PHE A 77 2.35 -22.38 -4.73
CA PHE A 77 3.43 -23.14 -4.09
C PHE A 77 3.91 -24.30 -4.97
N GLY A 78 3.03 -25.21 -5.39
CA GLY A 78 3.34 -26.27 -6.35
C GLY A 78 4.63 -27.06 -6.07
N GLU A 79 5.18 -27.70 -7.10
CA GLU A 79 6.56 -28.23 -7.07
C GLU A 79 7.52 -27.08 -7.43
N GLU A 80 8.57 -26.87 -6.62
CA GLU A 80 9.45 -25.70 -6.72
C GLU A 80 10.06 -25.57 -8.13
N ASN A 81 9.96 -24.40 -8.75
CA ASN A 81 10.42 -24.08 -10.12
C ASN A 81 9.75 -24.87 -11.26
N LYS A 82 8.83 -25.80 -10.98
CA LYS A 82 8.11 -26.53 -12.03
C LYS A 82 6.98 -25.69 -12.59
N THR A 83 6.99 -25.49 -13.91
CA THR A 83 5.91 -24.79 -14.60
C THR A 83 4.76 -25.73 -14.89
N VAL A 84 3.54 -25.31 -14.59
CA VAL A 84 2.29 -26.00 -14.87
C VAL A 84 1.32 -25.06 -15.61
N ALA A 85 0.34 -25.64 -16.30
CA ALA A 85 -0.80 -24.89 -16.84
C ALA A 85 -1.53 -24.14 -15.70
N ASP A 86 -2.29 -23.10 -16.05
CA ASP A 86 -2.90 -22.20 -15.05
C ASP A 86 -3.65 -22.96 -13.94
N PRO A 87 -3.11 -22.92 -12.70
CA PRO A 87 -3.65 -23.70 -11.59
C PRO A 87 -4.86 -23.03 -10.93
N PHE A 88 -5.21 -21.80 -11.31
CA PHE A 88 -6.24 -21.02 -10.64
C PHE A 88 -7.57 -20.97 -11.40
N PHE A 89 -7.55 -21.00 -12.73
CA PHE A 89 -8.74 -20.84 -13.57
C PHE A 89 -8.92 -21.97 -14.58
N GLY A 90 -8.54 -23.20 -14.21
CA GLY A 90 -8.75 -24.39 -15.04
C GLY A 90 -8.03 -24.32 -16.39
N GLY A 91 -6.83 -23.73 -16.43
CA GLY A 91 -6.06 -23.55 -17.66
C GLY A 91 -6.39 -22.29 -18.47
N ALA A 92 -7.41 -21.50 -18.09
CA ALA A 92 -7.83 -20.34 -18.88
C ALA A 92 -6.88 -19.12 -18.75
N GLY A 93 -6.16 -19.02 -17.62
CA GLY A 93 -5.15 -18.01 -17.34
C GLY A 93 -3.75 -18.38 -17.83
N PRO A 94 -2.73 -17.57 -17.50
CA PRO A 94 -1.34 -17.87 -17.86
C PRO A 94 -0.74 -18.96 -16.96
N ALA A 95 0.19 -19.75 -17.50
CA ALA A 95 0.96 -20.74 -16.76
C ALA A 95 1.65 -20.16 -15.50
N ARG A 96 1.92 -21.02 -14.52
CA ARG A 96 2.57 -20.67 -13.24
C ARG A 96 3.69 -21.65 -12.93
N ALA A 97 4.71 -21.17 -12.24
CA ALA A 97 5.77 -22.03 -11.71
C ALA A 97 5.70 -22.07 -10.19
N GLY A 98 5.98 -23.23 -9.58
CA GLY A 98 5.96 -23.37 -8.13
C GLY A 98 6.99 -22.48 -7.44
N CYS A 99 6.62 -21.92 -6.29
CA CYS A 99 7.44 -21.02 -5.51
C CYS A 99 8.70 -21.72 -4.99
N ASN A 100 9.87 -21.11 -5.20
CA ASN A 100 11.16 -21.58 -4.69
C ASN A 100 11.63 -20.82 -3.43
N PHE A 101 10.72 -20.09 -2.77
CA PHE A 101 10.99 -19.41 -1.50
C PHE A 101 12.22 -18.48 -1.53
N CYS A 102 12.39 -17.73 -2.62
CA CYS A 102 13.57 -16.87 -2.82
C CYS A 102 13.54 -15.49 -2.12
N GLY A 103 12.47 -15.13 -1.40
CA GLY A 103 12.33 -13.83 -0.73
C GLY A 103 12.04 -12.64 -1.64
N GLY A 104 12.00 -12.82 -2.96
CA GLY A 104 11.93 -11.74 -3.95
C GLY A 104 10.55 -11.10 -4.17
N CYS A 105 9.56 -11.33 -3.31
CA CYS A 105 8.18 -10.92 -3.60
C CYS A 105 7.99 -9.40 -3.64
N MET A 106 8.77 -8.66 -2.84
CA MET A 106 8.71 -7.20 -2.69
C MET A 106 9.31 -6.44 -3.87
N VAL A 107 10.20 -7.07 -4.65
CA VAL A 107 10.83 -6.44 -5.83
C VAL A 107 10.37 -7.07 -7.15
N GLY A 108 9.35 -7.91 -7.11
CA GLY A 108 8.85 -8.63 -8.26
C GLY A 108 9.36 -10.07 -8.31
N CYS A 109 8.42 -11.01 -8.40
CA CYS A 109 8.73 -12.43 -8.51
C CYS A 109 9.24 -12.73 -9.93
N ARG A 110 10.52 -13.11 -10.03
CA ARG A 110 11.17 -13.52 -11.30
C ARG A 110 10.83 -14.95 -11.72
N TYR A 111 10.33 -15.76 -10.79
CA TYR A 111 10.08 -17.20 -10.96
C TYR A 111 8.61 -17.52 -11.24
N ASN A 112 7.82 -16.53 -11.69
CA ASN A 112 6.42 -16.71 -12.09
C ASN A 112 5.43 -17.27 -11.03
N ALA A 113 5.84 -17.50 -9.77
CA ALA A 113 5.00 -18.08 -8.72
C ALA A 113 3.96 -17.13 -8.10
N LYS A 114 4.28 -15.84 -8.02
CA LYS A 114 3.38 -14.81 -7.46
C LYS A 114 2.21 -14.53 -8.40
N ASN A 115 0.99 -14.58 -7.86
CA ASN A 115 -0.24 -14.35 -8.63
C ASN A 115 -0.62 -12.85 -8.64
N THR A 116 0.01 -12.10 -9.53
CA THR A 116 -0.16 -10.64 -9.67
C THR A 116 -1.39 -10.23 -10.49
N LEU A 117 -1.76 -8.94 -10.43
CA LEU A 117 -2.89 -8.41 -11.22
C LEU A 117 -2.73 -8.55 -12.74
N VAL A 118 -1.49 -8.48 -13.25
CA VAL A 118 -1.16 -8.72 -14.68
C VAL A 118 -1.42 -10.16 -15.13
N LYS A 119 -1.63 -11.06 -14.18
CA LYS A 119 -1.70 -12.50 -14.35
C LYS A 119 -3.11 -13.05 -14.12
N ASN A 120 -4.01 -12.24 -13.59
CA ASN A 120 -5.42 -12.57 -13.37
C ASN A 120 -6.33 -11.46 -13.94
N TYR A 121 -6.70 -10.43 -13.18
CA TYR A 121 -7.64 -9.39 -13.57
C TYR A 121 -7.30 -8.70 -14.89
N LEU A 122 -6.06 -8.20 -15.05
CA LEU A 122 -5.68 -7.52 -16.29
C LEU A 122 -5.58 -8.49 -17.47
N TYR A 123 -5.04 -9.68 -17.24
CA TYR A 123 -4.96 -10.72 -18.27
C TYR A 123 -6.35 -11.06 -18.84
N PHE A 124 -7.32 -11.31 -17.96
CA PHE A 124 -8.68 -11.60 -18.40
C PHE A 124 -9.38 -10.37 -18.98
N ALA A 125 -9.12 -9.17 -18.46
CA ALA A 125 -9.68 -7.95 -19.04
C ALA A 125 -9.21 -7.77 -20.50
N GLU A 126 -7.91 -7.91 -20.77
CA GLU A 126 -7.35 -7.82 -22.13
C GLU A 126 -7.87 -8.93 -23.03
N LYS A 127 -7.94 -10.18 -22.52
CA LYS A 127 -8.52 -11.32 -23.24
C LYS A 127 -9.99 -11.08 -23.63
N ASN A 128 -10.73 -10.28 -22.85
CA ASN A 128 -12.12 -9.90 -23.12
C ASN A 128 -12.24 -8.53 -23.82
N GLY A 129 -11.16 -8.01 -24.42
CA GLY A 129 -11.18 -6.83 -25.29
C GLY A 129 -10.86 -5.49 -24.63
N ALA A 130 -10.52 -5.46 -23.34
CA ALA A 130 -10.00 -4.24 -22.72
C ALA A 130 -8.64 -3.86 -23.34
N LYS A 131 -8.39 -2.57 -23.54
CA LYS A 131 -7.11 -2.05 -24.03
C LYS A 131 -6.35 -1.40 -22.88
N VAL A 132 -5.13 -1.88 -22.62
CA VAL A 132 -4.22 -1.27 -21.64
C VAL A 132 -3.24 -0.34 -22.35
N ILE A 133 -3.24 0.93 -21.98
CA ILE A 133 -2.27 1.92 -22.46
C ILE A 133 -1.28 2.18 -21.32
N ALA A 134 -0.06 1.66 -21.46
CA ALA A 134 1.01 1.83 -20.48
C ALA A 134 1.76 3.15 -20.69
N GLU A 135 2.61 3.52 -19.71
CA GLU A 135 3.51 4.69 -19.78
C GLU A 135 2.82 6.05 -19.99
N VAL A 136 1.57 6.16 -19.57
CA VAL A 136 0.81 7.41 -19.59
C VAL A 136 0.35 7.80 -18.19
N LYS A 137 0.38 9.10 -17.89
CA LYS A 137 -0.20 9.69 -16.68
C LYS A 137 -1.42 10.53 -17.06
N VAL A 138 -2.58 10.19 -16.51
CA VAL A 138 -3.77 11.05 -16.60
C VAL A 138 -3.51 12.34 -15.81
N THR A 139 -3.77 13.48 -16.43
CA THR A 139 -3.51 14.80 -15.84
C THR A 139 -4.78 15.63 -15.63
N ASP A 140 -5.87 15.30 -16.33
CA ASP A 140 -7.12 16.05 -16.25
C ASP A 140 -8.30 15.17 -16.71
N VAL A 141 -9.50 15.45 -16.18
CA VAL A 141 -10.77 14.83 -16.59
C VAL A 141 -11.77 15.95 -16.76
N ARG A 142 -12.26 16.14 -17.99
CA ARG A 142 -13.11 17.27 -18.37
C ARG A 142 -14.50 16.80 -18.75
N PRO A 143 -15.58 17.38 -18.20
CA PRO A 143 -16.92 17.13 -18.70
C PRO A 143 -17.08 17.74 -20.11
N LEU A 144 -17.68 16.98 -21.03
CA LEU A 144 -17.95 17.37 -22.42
C LEU A 144 -19.37 17.96 -22.60
N THR A 145 -20.29 17.54 -21.74
CA THR A 145 -21.66 18.04 -21.67
C THR A 145 -21.87 18.71 -20.31
N MET A 146 -22.35 19.95 -20.30
CA MET A 146 -22.86 20.58 -19.09
C MET A 146 -24.20 19.92 -18.71
N ASP A 147 -24.56 19.96 -17.42
CA ASP A 147 -25.90 19.54 -16.94
C ASP A 147 -27.05 20.40 -17.51
N ASP A 148 -26.76 21.49 -18.24
CA ASP A 148 -27.73 22.37 -18.89
C ASP A 148 -27.97 22.06 -20.38
N GLY A 149 -27.42 20.96 -20.90
CA GLY A 149 -27.65 20.53 -22.28
C GLY A 149 -26.89 21.33 -23.36
N ARG A 150 -26.02 22.29 -23.00
CA ARG A 150 -25.13 22.95 -23.97
C ARG A 150 -23.72 22.33 -23.92
N ARG A 151 -23.23 21.89 -25.08
CA ARG A 151 -21.80 21.57 -25.27
C ARG A 151 -21.00 22.86 -25.05
N LYS A 152 -19.89 22.78 -24.31
CA LYS A 152 -18.86 23.83 -24.43
C LYS A 152 -18.47 23.91 -25.90
N SER A 153 -18.54 25.11 -26.46
CA SER A 153 -18.16 25.39 -27.85
C SER A 153 -16.74 24.87 -28.12
N ALA A 154 -16.56 24.39 -29.35
CA ALA A 154 -15.40 23.73 -29.89
C ALA A 154 -14.13 24.61 -30.00
N GLU A 155 -13.94 25.62 -29.15
CA GLU A 155 -12.81 26.56 -29.22
C GLU A 155 -11.52 26.03 -28.57
N HIS A 156 -11.52 24.82 -28.00
CA HIS A 156 -10.32 24.12 -27.55
C HIS A 156 -10.14 22.73 -28.19
N ASP A 157 -10.91 22.43 -29.24
CA ASP A 157 -10.94 21.12 -29.93
C ASP A 157 -9.90 21.00 -31.06
N SER A 158 -8.97 21.95 -31.23
CA SER A 158 -7.92 21.90 -32.28
C SER A 158 -6.81 20.87 -32.03
N VAL A 159 -6.94 20.01 -31.02
CA VAL A 159 -6.01 18.90 -30.75
C VAL A 159 -6.78 17.59 -30.52
N ILE A 160 -7.61 17.18 -31.48
CA ILE A 160 -8.27 15.86 -31.45
C ILE A 160 -8.13 15.17 -32.81
N ASN A 161 -6.92 14.68 -33.10
CA ASN A 161 -6.68 13.74 -34.21
C ASN A 161 -6.51 12.33 -33.66
N ASP A 162 -7.61 11.72 -33.23
CA ASP A 162 -7.81 10.27 -33.34
C ASP A 162 -9.27 10.01 -33.78
N PRO A 163 -9.51 9.83 -35.10
CA PRO A 163 -10.84 9.59 -35.63
C PRO A 163 -11.47 8.26 -35.18
N SER A 164 -10.74 7.39 -34.45
CA SER A 164 -11.24 6.10 -33.98
C SER A 164 -12.03 6.14 -32.65
N SER A 165 -12.05 7.27 -31.92
CA SER A 165 -12.69 7.36 -30.59
C SER A 165 -13.97 8.20 -30.53
N THR A 166 -14.79 8.19 -31.59
CA THR A 166 -16.14 8.77 -31.54
C THR A 166 -17.10 7.84 -30.79
N VAL A 167 -16.88 7.67 -29.49
CA VAL A 167 -17.90 7.12 -28.59
C VAL A 167 -19.10 8.08 -28.68
N LYS A 168 -20.16 7.68 -29.39
CA LYS A 168 -21.45 8.37 -29.36
C LYS A 168 -21.83 8.57 -27.88
N ASP A 169 -22.30 9.75 -27.49
CA ASP A 169 -22.67 10.08 -26.09
C ASP A 169 -21.54 10.12 -25.05
N ALA A 170 -20.29 10.40 -25.44
CA ALA A 170 -19.23 10.64 -24.46
C ALA A 170 -19.56 11.82 -23.53
N ARG A 171 -19.45 11.59 -22.21
CA ARG A 171 -19.68 12.60 -21.16
C ARG A 171 -18.38 13.27 -20.71
N TYR A 172 -17.25 12.59 -20.87
CA TYR A 172 -15.95 13.06 -20.38
C TYR A 172 -14.86 12.96 -21.44
N ALA A 173 -13.91 13.90 -21.39
CA ALA A 173 -12.62 13.85 -22.05
C ALA A 173 -11.54 13.66 -20.99
N VAL A 174 -10.75 12.59 -21.12
CA VAL A 174 -9.65 12.25 -20.23
C VAL A 174 -8.35 12.65 -20.92
N VAL A 175 -7.62 13.59 -20.32
CA VAL A 175 -6.35 14.09 -20.84
C VAL A 175 -5.22 13.35 -20.15
N TYR A 176 -4.33 12.76 -20.94
CA TYR A 176 -3.16 12.05 -20.44
C TYR A 176 -1.90 12.44 -21.19
N ARG A 177 -0.75 12.16 -20.57
CA ARG A 177 0.56 12.54 -21.08
C ARG A 177 1.56 11.40 -20.93
N ASP A 178 2.47 11.27 -21.89
CA ASP A 178 3.60 10.35 -21.81
C ASP A 178 4.39 10.56 -20.49
N SER A 179 4.68 9.47 -19.78
CA SER A 179 5.42 9.52 -18.52
C SER A 179 6.93 9.28 -18.68
N THR A 180 7.33 8.49 -19.67
CA THR A 180 8.70 8.00 -19.90
C THR A 180 9.45 8.74 -21.00
N ARG A 181 8.75 9.36 -21.97
CA ARG A 181 9.39 10.06 -23.09
C ARG A 181 10.06 11.37 -22.69
N LEU A 182 11.19 11.68 -23.33
CA LEU A 182 11.93 12.93 -23.14
C LEU A 182 11.09 14.16 -23.54
N PHE A 183 10.46 14.10 -24.72
CA PHE A 183 9.49 15.09 -25.18
C PHE A 183 8.07 14.53 -25.02
N LYS A 184 7.41 14.99 -23.95
CA LYS A 184 6.12 14.44 -23.53
C LYS A 184 5.00 14.94 -24.45
N ARG A 185 4.28 14.01 -25.09
CA ARG A 185 3.08 14.32 -25.85
C ARG A 185 1.86 14.26 -24.93
N THR A 186 0.93 15.18 -25.14
CA THR A 186 -0.37 15.19 -24.45
C THR A 186 -1.42 14.70 -25.43
N GLN A 187 -2.29 13.81 -24.99
CA GLN A 187 -3.34 13.20 -25.78
C GLN A 187 -4.64 13.19 -24.98
N THR A 188 -5.76 12.99 -25.67
CA THR A 188 -7.10 13.00 -25.08
C THR A 188 -7.89 11.81 -25.60
N VAL A 189 -8.62 11.15 -24.71
CA VAL A 189 -9.61 10.10 -25.05
C VAL A 189 -10.98 10.48 -24.51
N ARG A 190 -12.04 10.09 -25.23
CA ARG A 190 -13.43 10.34 -24.83
C ARG A 190 -14.05 9.11 -24.19
N ALA A 191 -14.83 9.30 -23.13
CA ALA A 191 -15.46 8.22 -22.37
C ALA A 191 -16.88 8.59 -21.90
N ARG A 192 -17.76 7.57 -21.81
CA ARG A 192 -19.08 7.72 -21.18
C ARG A 192 -18.98 7.77 -19.66
N ASN A 193 -18.14 6.90 -19.09
CA ASN A 193 -17.88 6.78 -17.67
C ASN A 193 -16.36 6.77 -17.42
N VAL A 194 -15.94 7.32 -16.28
CA VAL A 194 -14.54 7.37 -15.86
C VAL A 194 -14.41 6.75 -14.48
N ILE A 195 -13.62 5.69 -14.36
CA ILE A 195 -13.29 5.05 -13.08
C ILE A 195 -11.86 5.44 -12.70
N VAL A 196 -11.71 6.15 -11.58
CA VAL A 196 -10.40 6.58 -11.06
C VAL A 196 -9.89 5.56 -10.05
N SER A 197 -8.84 4.83 -10.43
CA SER A 197 -8.24 3.75 -9.64
C SER A 197 -6.71 3.90 -9.49
N ALA A 198 -6.24 5.12 -9.28
CA ALA A 198 -4.81 5.48 -9.31
C ALA A 198 -4.06 5.30 -7.97
N GLY A 199 -4.54 4.43 -7.08
CA GLY A 199 -4.07 4.41 -5.68
C GLY A 199 -4.67 5.57 -4.88
N THR A 200 -4.50 5.58 -3.55
CA THR A 200 -4.97 6.72 -2.71
C THR A 200 -4.28 8.02 -3.12
N ILE A 201 -2.95 8.03 -3.20
CA ILE A 201 -2.17 9.24 -3.53
C ILE A 201 -2.50 9.73 -4.95
N GLY A 202 -2.46 8.84 -5.95
CA GLY A 202 -2.69 9.23 -7.34
C GLY A 202 -4.13 9.67 -7.61
N THR A 203 -5.11 9.02 -6.97
CA THR A 203 -6.52 9.44 -7.06
C THR A 203 -6.71 10.82 -6.45
N LEU A 204 -6.18 11.06 -5.25
CA LEU A 204 -6.25 12.37 -4.61
C LEU A 204 -5.53 13.45 -5.41
N GLU A 205 -4.31 13.17 -5.91
CA GLU A 205 -3.55 14.12 -6.74
C GLU A 205 -4.34 14.53 -7.97
N LEU A 206 -4.93 13.57 -8.69
CA LEU A 206 -5.74 13.84 -9.87
C LEU A 206 -7.01 14.63 -9.52
N LEU A 207 -7.78 14.19 -8.51
CA LEU A 207 -9.05 14.82 -8.17
C LEU A 207 -8.87 16.22 -7.60
N PHE A 208 -7.87 16.45 -6.74
CA PHE A 208 -7.55 17.78 -6.26
C PHE A 208 -7.09 18.70 -7.40
N ARG A 209 -6.28 18.20 -8.34
CA ARG A 209 -5.90 18.98 -9.52
C ARG A 209 -7.11 19.31 -10.40
N CYS A 210 -8.02 18.37 -10.62
CA CYS A 210 -9.25 18.59 -11.39
C CYS A 210 -10.16 19.62 -10.71
N ARG A 211 -10.28 19.57 -9.38
CA ARG A 211 -11.13 20.49 -8.61
C ARG A 211 -10.51 21.86 -8.40
N ASP A 212 -9.26 21.93 -7.93
CA ASP A 212 -8.66 23.15 -7.38
C ASP A 212 -7.74 23.88 -8.36
N GLU A 213 -7.03 23.16 -9.25
CA GLU A 213 -6.06 23.78 -10.17
C GLU A 213 -6.66 24.04 -11.56
N THR A 214 -7.21 23.00 -12.19
CA THR A 214 -7.76 23.08 -13.55
C THR A 214 -9.24 23.47 -13.56
N GLN A 215 -9.93 23.36 -12.42
CA GLN A 215 -11.37 23.66 -12.26
C GLN A 215 -12.27 22.86 -13.23
N SER A 216 -11.77 21.74 -13.77
CA SER A 216 -12.52 20.87 -14.68
C SER A 216 -13.60 20.08 -13.97
N LEU A 217 -13.37 19.69 -12.71
CA LEU A 217 -14.31 19.01 -11.81
C LEU A 217 -14.51 19.81 -10.52
N ASN A 218 -14.88 21.10 -10.66
CA ASN A 218 -15.04 22.03 -9.53
C ASN A 218 -16.17 21.67 -8.55
N ARG A 219 -17.06 20.75 -8.94
CA ARG A 219 -18.18 20.21 -8.15
C ARG A 219 -17.80 19.02 -7.25
N ILE A 220 -16.53 18.61 -7.20
CA ILE A 220 -16.14 17.58 -6.24
C ILE A 220 -16.30 18.12 -4.81
N SER A 221 -16.96 17.34 -3.94
CA SER A 221 -17.20 17.68 -2.52
C SER A 221 -15.95 18.20 -1.82
N GLN A 222 -16.15 19.14 -0.89
CA GLN A 222 -15.09 19.70 -0.04
C GLN A 222 -14.52 18.68 0.97
N HIS A 223 -15.16 17.51 1.08
CA HIS A 223 -14.70 16.40 1.90
C HIS A 223 -13.55 15.59 1.26
N LEU A 224 -13.15 15.92 0.03
CA LEU A 224 -11.97 15.33 -0.61
C LEU A 224 -10.70 15.54 0.24
N GLY A 225 -9.95 14.45 0.44
CA GLY A 225 -8.75 14.38 1.27
C GLY A 225 -9.01 14.25 2.77
N ASN A 226 -10.27 14.20 3.21
CA ASN A 226 -10.60 13.91 4.61
C ASN A 226 -10.54 12.40 4.90
N ARG A 227 -10.41 12.05 6.17
CA ARG A 227 -10.41 10.65 6.66
C ARG A 227 -9.36 9.77 5.97
N VAL A 228 -8.17 10.34 5.70
CA VAL A 228 -7.01 9.58 5.24
C VAL A 228 -6.43 8.85 6.45
N ARG A 229 -6.01 7.61 6.26
CA ARG A 229 -5.45 6.76 7.31
C ARG A 229 -4.13 6.19 6.87
N THR A 230 -3.27 5.96 7.86
CA THR A 230 -2.11 5.09 7.76
C THR A 230 -2.41 3.80 8.53
N ASN A 231 -1.78 2.69 8.18
CA ASN A 231 -1.91 1.42 8.92
C ASN A 231 -1.24 1.44 10.32
N SER A 232 -0.92 2.62 10.85
CA SER A 232 -0.20 2.78 12.13
C SER A 232 1.01 1.85 12.23
N GLU A 233 1.84 1.84 11.18
CA GLU A 233 2.93 0.88 11.01
C GLU A 233 4.27 1.45 11.48
N ASN A 234 5.02 0.65 12.23
CA ASN A 234 6.44 0.83 12.48
C ASN A 234 7.23 -0.21 11.68
N ILE A 235 8.17 0.29 10.87
CA ILE A 235 9.09 -0.54 10.09
C ILE A 235 10.42 -0.61 10.83
N LEU A 236 10.62 -1.73 11.51
CA LEU A 236 11.79 -2.01 12.33
C LEU A 236 12.62 -3.11 11.68
N GLY A 237 13.86 -3.28 12.08
CA GLY A 237 14.70 -4.33 11.51
C GLY A 237 15.79 -4.78 12.46
N VAL A 238 16.22 -6.02 12.27
CA VAL A 238 17.30 -6.64 13.03
C VAL A 238 18.26 -7.32 12.08
N THR A 239 19.50 -6.85 12.05
CA THR A 239 20.59 -7.49 11.30
C THR A 239 21.38 -8.40 12.24
N ALA A 240 21.36 -9.71 12.00
CA ALA A 240 22.14 -10.68 12.77
C ALA A 240 23.65 -10.45 12.61
N ARG A 241 24.42 -10.57 13.70
CA ARG A 241 25.89 -10.51 13.64
C ARG A 241 26.47 -11.82 13.11
N ALA A 242 25.89 -12.94 13.51
CA ALA A 242 26.26 -14.26 13.00
C ALA A 242 25.83 -14.41 11.53
N ARG A 243 26.58 -15.23 10.79
CA ARG A 243 26.41 -15.47 9.34
C ARG A 243 26.03 -16.91 9.01
N ASP A 244 25.53 -17.62 10.00
CA ASP A 244 25.13 -19.02 9.97
C ASP A 244 23.71 -19.22 9.44
N VAL A 245 22.80 -18.26 9.71
CA VAL A 245 21.40 -18.33 9.29
C VAL A 245 21.10 -17.41 8.12
N ASP A 246 20.44 -17.95 7.08
CA ASP A 246 19.92 -17.18 5.94
C ASP A 246 18.46 -16.77 6.16
N TYR A 247 18.25 -15.52 6.58
CA TYR A 247 16.94 -14.91 6.81
C TYR A 247 16.26 -14.44 5.52
N SER A 248 16.91 -14.52 4.35
CA SER A 248 16.28 -14.15 3.06
C SER A 248 15.36 -15.24 2.50
N LYS A 249 15.45 -16.47 3.03
CA LYS A 249 14.65 -17.61 2.56
C LYS A 249 13.19 -17.50 3.00
N GLY A 250 12.30 -17.94 2.11
CA GLY A 250 10.85 -17.87 2.28
C GLY A 250 10.16 -16.98 1.25
N ILE A 251 8.86 -16.81 1.41
CA ILE A 251 8.16 -15.70 0.78
C ILE A 251 8.44 -14.41 1.58
N ALA A 252 8.16 -13.24 1.02
CA ALA A 252 8.54 -11.99 1.68
C ALA A 252 7.94 -11.81 3.08
N ILE A 253 6.76 -12.39 3.34
CA ILE A 253 6.05 -12.33 4.63
C ILE A 253 5.35 -13.67 4.80
N THR A 254 5.65 -14.37 5.88
CA THR A 254 5.32 -15.80 6.05
C THR A 254 4.31 -16.08 7.16
N SER A 255 4.34 -15.29 8.23
CA SER A 255 3.55 -15.48 9.43
C SER A 255 3.11 -14.15 10.03
N ILE A 256 2.18 -14.22 10.97
CA ILE A 256 1.71 -13.10 11.78
C ILE A 256 1.47 -13.59 13.21
N TYR A 257 1.64 -12.71 14.19
CA TYR A 257 1.22 -12.94 15.57
C TYR A 257 0.78 -11.64 16.24
N SER A 258 0.05 -11.75 17.33
CA SER A 258 -0.27 -10.63 18.22
C SER A 258 0.84 -10.40 19.24
N ALA A 259 1.27 -9.15 19.41
CA ALA A 259 2.11 -8.74 20.54
C ALA A 259 1.26 -8.27 21.74
N ASP A 260 0.04 -7.79 21.47
CA ASP A 260 -1.03 -7.50 22.43
C ASP A 260 -2.40 -7.59 21.72
N GLU A 261 -3.48 -7.10 22.34
CA GLU A 261 -4.84 -7.14 21.77
C GLU A 261 -5.04 -6.32 20.48
N VAL A 262 -4.17 -5.35 20.21
CA VAL A 262 -4.33 -4.36 19.12
C VAL A 262 -3.13 -4.32 18.17
N THR A 263 -2.01 -4.93 18.54
CA THR A 263 -0.72 -4.89 17.87
C THR A 263 -0.39 -6.23 17.23
N ARG A 264 -0.16 -6.21 15.92
CA ARG A 264 0.25 -7.37 15.12
C ARG A 264 1.68 -7.20 14.62
N VAL A 265 2.40 -8.31 14.49
CA VAL A 265 3.79 -8.32 14.05
C VAL A 265 3.97 -9.34 12.93
N GLU A 266 4.66 -8.92 11.86
CA GLU A 266 4.98 -9.75 10.70
C GLU A 266 6.50 -9.70 10.41
N PRO A 267 7.17 -10.84 10.23
CA PRO A 267 8.54 -10.86 9.71
C PRO A 267 8.51 -10.62 8.20
N VAL A 268 9.28 -9.62 7.76
CA VAL A 268 9.43 -9.21 6.37
C VAL A 268 10.88 -9.40 5.92
N ARG A 269 11.08 -9.94 4.72
CA ARG A 269 12.40 -10.16 4.14
C ARG A 269 12.49 -9.73 2.68
N TYR A 270 13.73 -9.53 2.24
CA TYR A 270 14.12 -9.32 0.85
C TYR A 270 14.98 -10.50 0.39
N ALA A 271 15.04 -10.77 -0.91
CA ALA A 271 15.89 -11.84 -1.43
C ALA A 271 17.37 -11.54 -1.22
N ASP A 272 18.20 -12.59 -1.18
CA ASP A 272 19.65 -12.43 -1.18
C ASP A 272 20.11 -11.52 -2.33
N GLY A 273 21.10 -10.66 -2.05
CA GLY A 273 21.58 -9.61 -2.95
C GLY A 273 20.71 -8.34 -3.04
N GLN A 274 19.49 -8.31 -2.49
CA GLN A 274 18.56 -7.17 -2.62
C GLN A 274 18.61 -6.21 -1.43
N SER A 275 19.78 -5.62 -1.19
CA SER A 275 20.07 -4.84 0.02
C SER A 275 19.83 -3.32 -0.11
N PHE A 276 19.23 -2.83 -1.20
CA PHE A 276 19.10 -1.37 -1.43
C PHE A 276 18.35 -0.62 -0.33
N ILE A 277 17.32 -1.25 0.25
CA ILE A 277 16.48 -0.65 1.32
C ILE A 277 17.29 -0.29 2.58
N ARG A 278 18.48 -0.89 2.78
CA ARG A 278 19.43 -0.58 3.86
C ARG A 278 19.83 0.90 3.94
N ILE A 279 19.76 1.63 2.83
CA ILE A 279 20.07 3.07 2.83
C ILE A 279 19.09 3.83 3.74
N MET A 280 17.87 3.32 3.90
CA MET A 280 16.81 3.95 4.71
C MET A 280 16.77 3.50 6.18
N ILE A 281 17.72 2.69 6.66
CA ILE A 281 17.77 2.31 8.08
C ILE A 281 18.70 3.21 8.90
N ALA A 282 18.32 3.44 10.15
CA ALA A 282 19.06 4.13 11.20
C ALA A 282 19.04 3.30 12.51
N PRO A 283 19.96 3.54 13.44
CA PRO A 283 19.95 2.86 14.74
C PRO A 283 18.62 3.02 15.48
N LEU A 284 18.18 1.98 16.19
CA LEU A 284 16.98 2.05 17.02
C LEU A 284 17.24 2.93 18.26
N ILE A 285 16.47 4.01 18.41
CA ILE A 285 16.54 4.92 19.57
C ILE A 285 15.22 4.94 20.34
N ASP A 286 15.31 5.08 21.67
CA ASP A 286 14.14 5.23 22.54
C ASP A 286 13.85 6.70 22.90
N GLY A 287 12.56 6.97 23.07
CA GLY A 287 12.04 8.16 23.74
C GLY A 287 11.50 9.27 22.83
N SER A 288 10.50 9.96 23.36
CA SER A 288 9.99 11.22 22.81
C SER A 288 10.97 12.36 23.12
N GLY A 289 11.16 13.26 22.16
CA GLY A 289 12.04 14.42 22.27
C GLY A 289 12.00 15.24 20.99
N ASN A 290 12.43 16.49 21.08
CA ASN A 290 12.51 17.37 19.90
C ASN A 290 13.49 16.81 18.86
N ILE A 291 13.31 17.17 17.59
CA ILE A 291 14.08 16.65 16.44
C ILE A 291 15.59 16.68 16.70
N LEU A 292 16.12 17.78 17.25
CA LEU A 292 17.54 17.93 17.57
C LEU A 292 18.05 16.88 18.57
N ALA A 293 17.27 16.59 19.62
CA ALA A 293 17.63 15.58 20.61
C ALA A 293 17.67 14.17 19.99
N ARG A 294 16.77 13.86 19.05
CA ARG A 294 16.78 12.58 18.33
C ARG A 294 17.97 12.45 17.38
N ILE A 295 18.32 13.53 16.68
CA ILE A 295 19.54 13.57 15.85
C ILE A 295 20.77 13.30 16.71
N LEU A 296 20.92 13.99 17.84
CA LEU A 296 22.04 13.80 18.76
C LEU A 296 22.08 12.39 19.33
N LYS A 297 20.94 11.81 19.74
CA LYS A 297 20.85 10.42 20.19
C LYS A 297 21.25 9.42 19.10
N THR A 298 20.83 9.67 17.86
CA THR A 298 21.18 8.82 16.70
C THR A 298 22.69 8.87 16.44
N LEU A 299 23.27 10.08 16.42
CA LEU A 299 24.72 10.26 16.27
C LEU A 299 25.50 9.59 17.41
N TRP A 300 25.02 9.75 18.65
CA TRP A 300 25.61 9.10 19.82
C TRP A 300 25.56 7.57 19.72
N ALA A 301 24.45 7.00 19.23
CA ALA A 301 24.34 5.56 19.01
C ALA A 301 25.35 5.05 17.96
N ILE A 302 25.59 5.83 16.90
CA ILE A 302 26.60 5.54 15.87
C ILE A 302 28.00 5.60 16.48
N ILE A 303 28.32 6.66 17.23
CA ILE A 303 29.65 6.85 17.84
C ILE A 303 29.95 5.79 18.91
N ARG A 304 28.94 5.38 19.70
CA ARG A 304 29.11 4.36 20.74
C ARG A 304 29.34 2.97 20.18
N ARG A 305 28.82 2.66 18.98
CA ARG A 305 28.97 1.36 18.31
C ARG A 305 29.28 1.51 16.82
N PRO A 306 30.47 2.03 16.46
CA PRO A 306 30.80 2.34 15.09
C PRO A 306 30.86 1.08 14.23
N TRP A 307 31.32 -0.04 14.79
CA TRP A 307 31.39 -1.29 14.04
C TRP A 307 30.03 -1.90 13.72
N ASP A 308 29.08 -1.87 14.67
CA ASP A 308 27.71 -2.33 14.43
C ASP A 308 27.06 -1.49 13.31
N PHE A 309 27.23 -0.17 13.36
CA PHE A 309 26.68 0.71 12.33
C PHE A 309 27.29 0.42 10.95
N LEU A 310 28.62 0.36 10.86
CA LEU A 310 29.31 0.08 9.60
C LEU A 310 29.00 -1.32 9.06
N TYR A 311 28.89 -2.33 9.93
CA TYR A 311 28.47 -3.68 9.54
C TYR A 311 27.04 -3.69 9.00
N ALA A 312 26.10 -3.11 9.74
CA ALA A 312 24.70 -3.04 9.35
C ALA A 312 24.48 -2.18 8.10
N LYS A 313 25.33 -1.18 7.83
CA LYS A 313 25.18 -0.23 6.72
C LYS A 313 25.97 -0.58 5.45
N PHE A 314 27.14 -1.21 5.57
CA PHE A 314 28.06 -1.40 4.45
C PHE A 314 28.47 -2.87 4.26
N PHE A 315 28.93 -3.55 5.32
CA PHE A 315 29.65 -4.84 5.18
C PHE A 315 28.80 -6.10 5.26
N SER A 316 27.52 -5.99 5.60
CA SER A 316 26.60 -7.13 5.62
C SER A 316 26.05 -7.43 4.21
N ASN A 317 25.86 -8.72 3.89
CA ASN A 317 24.88 -9.13 2.87
C ASN A 317 23.50 -8.91 3.47
N TRP A 318 23.12 -7.64 3.58
CA TRP A 318 22.09 -7.19 4.51
C TRP A 318 20.78 -7.94 4.37
N ALA A 319 20.28 -8.13 3.14
CA ALA A 319 19.03 -8.86 2.90
C ALA A 319 19.08 -10.33 3.38
N ARG A 320 20.26 -10.97 3.33
CA ARG A 320 20.48 -12.34 3.79
C ARG A 320 20.46 -12.47 5.31
N TYR A 321 20.94 -11.46 6.03
CA TYR A 321 21.10 -11.50 7.48
C TYR A 321 20.16 -10.57 8.24
N THR A 322 19.18 -9.98 7.56
CA THR A 322 18.26 -9.02 8.18
C THR A 322 16.83 -9.49 8.07
N THR A 323 16.13 -9.46 9.20
CA THR A 323 14.68 -9.55 9.25
C THR A 323 14.13 -8.17 9.55
N ILE A 324 13.21 -7.68 8.72
CA ILE A 324 12.42 -6.49 9.00
C ILE A 324 11.21 -6.95 9.80
N LEU A 325 10.84 -6.22 10.84
CA LEU A 325 9.61 -6.44 11.60
C LEU A 325 8.65 -5.34 11.24
N LEU A 326 7.51 -5.71 10.64
CA LEU A 326 6.40 -4.80 10.47
C LEU A 326 5.49 -4.93 11.69
N VAL A 327 5.47 -3.89 12.52
CA VAL A 327 4.60 -3.81 13.70
C VAL A 327 3.44 -2.89 13.34
N MET A 328 2.22 -3.39 13.42
CA MET A 328 1.01 -2.68 12.99
C MET A 328 0.01 -2.63 14.14
N GLN A 329 -0.68 -1.51 14.30
CA GLN A 329 -1.69 -1.33 15.34
C GLN A 329 -3.06 -0.98 14.78
N THR A 330 -4.10 -1.47 15.46
CA THR A 330 -5.51 -1.21 15.11
C THR A 330 -6.00 0.11 15.73
N GLU A 331 -5.19 1.17 15.66
CA GLU A 331 -5.57 2.49 16.16
C GLU A 331 -6.05 3.42 15.03
N GLU A 332 -7.10 4.19 15.30
CA GLU A 332 -7.65 5.16 14.34
C GLU A 332 -6.79 6.42 14.25
N ASN A 333 -5.79 6.40 13.37
CA ASN A 333 -5.01 7.57 13.01
C ASN A 333 -5.61 8.28 11.78
N LEU A 334 -6.57 9.17 12.04
CA LEU A 334 -7.14 10.05 11.02
C LEU A 334 -6.20 11.20 10.70
N THR A 335 -5.99 11.41 9.41
CA THR A 335 -5.18 12.47 8.84
C THR A 335 -5.94 13.12 7.70
N ARG A 336 -5.59 14.36 7.39
CA ARG A 336 -6.12 15.07 6.23
C ARG A 336 -5.04 15.31 5.20
N LEU A 337 -5.36 15.07 3.93
CA LEU A 337 -4.52 15.44 2.79
C LEU A 337 -5.12 16.64 2.06
N ARG A 338 -4.28 17.59 1.66
CA ARG A 338 -4.67 18.74 0.85
C ARG A 338 -3.58 19.09 -0.14
N LEU A 339 -3.93 19.80 -1.21
CA LEU A 339 -2.93 20.50 -2.02
C LEU A 339 -2.34 21.66 -1.21
N GLY A 340 -1.02 21.68 -1.08
CA GLY A 340 -0.29 22.70 -0.35
C GLY A 340 1.15 22.81 -0.86
N ARG A 341 1.92 23.71 -0.25
CA ARG A 341 3.36 23.83 -0.48
C ARG A 341 4.08 23.27 0.74
N SER A 342 5.06 22.39 0.51
CA SER A 342 5.93 21.89 1.58
C SER A 342 7.36 22.42 1.38
N PHE A 343 8.07 22.60 2.49
CA PHE A 343 9.50 22.87 2.48
C PHE A 343 10.27 21.76 1.73
N PHE A 344 9.87 20.50 1.94
CA PHE A 344 10.46 19.33 1.27
C PHE A 344 10.22 19.31 -0.25
N THR A 345 9.25 20.07 -0.75
CA THR A 345 8.94 20.20 -2.19
C THR A 345 9.52 21.49 -2.80
N PHE A 346 10.38 22.21 -2.08
CA PHE A 346 10.95 23.51 -2.49
C PHE A 346 9.88 24.50 -2.97
N GLY A 347 8.73 24.55 -2.28
CA GLY A 347 7.62 25.45 -2.62
C GLY A 347 6.74 25.02 -3.80
N ARG A 348 6.99 23.87 -4.44
CA ARG A 348 6.07 23.31 -5.43
C ARG A 348 4.76 22.90 -4.74
N ARG A 349 3.63 23.10 -5.44
CA ARG A 349 2.33 22.59 -4.98
C ARG A 349 2.29 21.08 -5.14
N GLY A 350 1.85 20.40 -4.09
CA GLY A 350 1.71 18.95 -4.04
C GLY A 350 0.82 18.53 -2.87
N LEU A 351 0.64 17.22 -2.68
CA LEU A 351 -0.11 16.72 -1.54
C LEU A 351 0.69 16.91 -0.25
N VAL A 352 0.06 17.54 0.74
CA VAL A 352 0.62 17.76 2.07
C VAL A 352 -0.29 17.13 3.11
N ILE A 353 0.33 16.49 4.10
CA ILE A 353 -0.32 15.93 5.27
C ILE A 353 -0.57 17.04 6.29
N GLN A 354 -1.83 17.19 6.69
CA GLN A 354 -2.26 18.00 7.81
C GLN A 354 -2.62 17.06 8.97
N HIS A 355 -1.78 17.04 10.00
CA HIS A 355 -2.00 16.24 11.19
C HIS A 355 -3.04 16.91 12.09
N GLU A 356 -4.11 16.19 12.42
CA GLU A 356 -5.15 16.68 13.34
C GLU A 356 -4.86 16.28 14.80
N LYS A 357 -4.02 15.27 15.04
CA LYS A 357 -3.55 14.85 16.37
C LYS A 357 -2.05 14.53 16.37
N LYS A 358 -1.39 14.73 17.51
CA LYS A 358 -0.02 14.22 17.75
C LYS A 358 -0.08 12.69 17.83
N HIS A 359 0.75 12.00 17.06
CA HIS A 359 0.99 10.56 17.23
C HIS A 359 1.34 10.28 18.70
N SER A 360 0.73 9.24 19.29
CA SER A 360 0.97 8.89 20.67
C SER A 360 2.40 8.36 20.82
N ALA A 361 3.11 8.85 21.84
CA ALA A 361 4.47 8.39 22.16
C ALA A 361 4.49 6.98 22.78
N SER A 362 3.33 6.43 23.19
CA SER A 362 3.21 5.08 23.74
C SER A 362 3.54 3.98 22.73
N ASP A 363 3.22 4.21 21.47
CA ASP A 363 3.11 3.17 20.44
C ASP A 363 4.49 2.65 19.99
N LEU A 364 5.49 3.54 20.02
CA LEU A 364 6.89 3.23 19.76
C LEU A 364 7.49 2.27 20.81
N THR A 365 6.97 2.24 22.03
CA THR A 365 7.60 1.50 23.13
C THR A 365 7.46 -0.02 22.94
N LEU A 366 6.28 -0.52 22.57
CA LEU A 366 6.09 -1.96 22.35
C LEU A 366 6.83 -2.43 21.10
N ALA A 367 6.76 -1.67 20.00
CA ALA A 367 7.43 -2.02 18.76
C ALA A 367 8.96 -2.11 18.97
N ASN A 368 9.54 -1.18 19.74
CA ASN A 368 10.94 -1.22 20.14
C ASN A 368 11.25 -2.44 21.03
N ARG A 369 10.39 -2.77 22.00
CA ARG A 369 10.56 -3.96 22.86
C ARG A 369 10.59 -5.25 22.05
N VAL A 370 9.63 -5.44 21.14
CA VAL A 370 9.59 -6.62 20.25
C VAL A 370 10.86 -6.71 19.40
N THR A 371 11.31 -5.58 18.86
CA THR A 371 12.54 -5.53 18.04
C THR A 371 13.79 -5.86 18.85
N ARG A 372 13.87 -5.39 20.10
CA ARG A 372 14.98 -5.71 21.01
C ARG A 372 14.96 -7.18 21.41
N ALA A 373 13.80 -7.75 21.72
CA ALA A 373 13.66 -9.18 22.02
C ALA A 373 14.10 -10.05 20.84
N PHE A 374 13.73 -9.67 19.61
CA PHE A 374 14.23 -10.34 18.41
C PHE A 374 15.75 -10.21 18.28
N ALA A 375 16.30 -9.01 18.47
CA ALA A 375 17.74 -8.77 18.43
C ALA A 375 18.52 -9.58 19.49
N GLU A 376 17.98 -9.76 20.69
CA GLU A 376 18.61 -10.56 21.73
C GLU A 376 18.66 -12.04 21.33
N LYS A 377 17.57 -12.60 20.81
CA LYS A 377 17.51 -14.00 20.37
C LYS A 377 18.46 -14.33 19.21
N VAL A 378 18.70 -13.39 18.31
CA VAL A 378 19.56 -13.63 17.12
C VAL A 378 20.95 -13.00 17.22
N ASN A 379 21.33 -12.47 18.39
CA ASN A 379 22.52 -11.64 18.56
C ASN A 379 22.65 -10.57 17.44
N GLY A 380 21.58 -9.80 17.27
CA GLY A 380 21.39 -8.84 16.19
C GLY A 380 21.64 -7.39 16.58
N ILE A 381 21.67 -6.55 15.55
CA ILE A 381 21.76 -5.10 15.62
C ILE A 381 20.37 -4.55 15.28
N PRO A 382 19.63 -3.98 16.26
CA PRO A 382 18.32 -3.41 16.02
C PRO A 382 18.43 -2.06 15.29
N ALA A 383 17.51 -1.83 14.36
CA ALA A 383 17.42 -0.65 13.51
C ALA A 383 15.95 -0.27 13.29
N THR A 384 15.72 0.98 12.88
CA THR A 384 14.41 1.50 12.45
C THR A 384 14.56 2.29 11.15
N ALA A 385 13.45 2.64 10.51
CA ALA A 385 13.44 3.57 9.39
C ALA A 385 14.02 4.94 9.82
N PHE A 386 14.85 5.56 8.98
CA PHE A 386 15.52 6.83 9.30
C PHE A 386 14.53 7.97 9.58
N THR A 387 13.39 7.96 8.90
CA THR A 387 12.25 8.87 9.06
C THR A 387 11.65 8.79 10.46
N ASP A 388 11.52 7.57 11.00
CA ASP A 388 11.07 7.35 12.36
C ASP A 388 12.14 7.86 13.34
N SER A 389 13.39 7.38 13.23
CA SER A 389 14.48 7.78 14.13
C SER A 389 14.69 9.30 14.18
N LEU A 390 14.75 9.98 13.04
CA LEU A 390 15.15 11.39 12.97
C LEU A 390 13.97 12.36 13.09
N PHE A 391 12.82 12.04 12.47
CA PHE A 391 11.71 12.98 12.32
C PHE A 391 10.44 12.58 13.07
N ASN A 392 10.44 11.43 13.77
CA ASN A 392 9.24 10.87 14.41
C ASN A 392 8.08 10.72 13.43
N PHE A 393 8.40 10.45 12.16
CA PHE A 393 7.41 10.28 11.11
C PHE A 393 7.26 8.79 10.82
N PRO A 394 6.13 8.16 11.20
CA PRO A 394 5.94 6.75 10.93
C PRO A 394 5.96 6.53 9.42
N THR A 395 6.72 5.53 8.99
CA THR A 395 6.77 5.15 7.58
C THR A 395 5.79 4.04 7.36
N THR A 396 4.70 4.35 6.65
CA THR A 396 3.71 3.33 6.28
C THR A 396 3.83 2.98 4.80
N ALA A 397 3.58 1.72 4.48
CA ALA A 397 3.40 1.25 3.12
C ALA A 397 1.93 1.39 2.65
N HIS A 398 0.99 1.61 3.57
CA HIS A 398 -0.45 1.58 3.30
C HIS A 398 -1.09 2.91 3.71
N LEU A 399 -1.32 3.76 2.71
CA LEU A 399 -2.14 4.96 2.84
C LEU A 399 -3.53 4.67 2.27
N MET A 400 -4.57 4.99 3.03
CA MET A 400 -5.94 4.59 2.74
C MET A 400 -6.93 5.74 2.91
N GLY A 401 -8.09 5.66 2.25
CA GLY A 401 -9.15 6.66 2.39
C GLY A 401 -8.90 7.93 1.57
N GLY A 402 -9.37 9.08 2.06
CA GLY A 402 -9.29 10.37 1.35
C GLY A 402 -10.47 10.67 0.44
N VAL A 403 -11.34 9.71 0.16
CA VAL A 403 -12.58 9.90 -0.58
C VAL A 403 -13.70 9.29 0.27
N PRO A 404 -14.30 10.03 1.21
CA PRO A 404 -15.29 9.43 2.13
C PRO A 404 -16.62 9.09 1.42
N PHE A 405 -17.29 8.03 1.89
CA PHE A 405 -18.68 7.74 1.54
C PHE A 405 -19.63 8.76 2.18
N GLY A 406 -20.72 9.06 1.48
CA GLY A 406 -21.86 9.83 1.98
C GLY A 406 -23.10 9.59 1.12
N ARG A 407 -24.28 9.77 1.70
CA ARG A 407 -25.57 9.71 0.98
C ARG A 407 -25.81 10.97 0.17
N ASP A 408 -25.21 12.08 0.60
CA ASP A 408 -25.27 13.39 -0.03
C ASP A 408 -23.89 14.09 0.00
N ASP A 409 -23.84 15.28 -0.60
CA ASP A 409 -22.60 16.07 -0.72
C ASP A 409 -22.00 16.55 0.62
N PRO A 410 -22.81 16.97 1.62
CA PRO A 410 -22.31 17.26 2.96
C PRO A 410 -21.70 16.06 3.69
N GLU A 411 -22.17 14.84 3.41
CA GLU A 411 -21.72 13.64 4.12
C GLU A 411 -20.44 13.05 3.51
N GLY A 412 -20.27 13.12 2.18
CA GLY A 412 -19.13 12.49 1.50
C GLY A 412 -18.90 12.90 0.04
N VAL A 413 -17.92 12.25 -0.59
CA VAL A 413 -17.53 12.48 -1.98
C VAL A 413 -18.21 11.50 -2.93
N ILE A 414 -18.48 10.28 -2.45
CA ILE A 414 -19.08 9.20 -3.24
C ILE A 414 -20.26 8.53 -2.53
N ASP A 415 -21.18 7.97 -3.32
CA ASP A 415 -22.30 7.17 -2.86
C ASP A 415 -21.90 5.72 -2.55
N LEU A 416 -22.85 4.89 -2.09
CA LEU A 416 -22.60 3.48 -1.77
C LEU A 416 -22.27 2.61 -2.99
N ASN A 417 -22.50 3.11 -4.20
CA ASN A 417 -22.15 2.47 -5.47
C ASN A 417 -20.81 2.97 -6.02
N PHE A 418 -20.00 3.66 -5.20
CA PHE A 418 -18.70 4.21 -5.56
C PHE A 418 -18.75 5.33 -6.62
N ARG A 419 -19.93 5.89 -6.88
CA ARG A 419 -20.15 6.98 -7.84
C ARG A 419 -19.99 8.32 -7.12
N SER A 420 -19.45 9.32 -7.80
CA SER A 420 -19.44 10.67 -7.25
C SER A 420 -20.86 11.17 -7.06
N VAL A 421 -21.15 11.70 -5.86
CA VAL A 421 -22.47 12.25 -5.54
C VAL A 421 -22.85 13.39 -6.48
N GLN A 422 -21.86 14.18 -6.92
CA GLN A 422 -22.09 15.37 -7.76
C GLN A 422 -21.82 15.17 -9.26
N LEU A 423 -21.15 14.07 -9.67
CA LEU A 423 -20.65 13.89 -11.04
C LEU A 423 -21.11 12.55 -11.63
N PRO A 424 -22.18 12.55 -12.46
CA PRO A 424 -22.70 11.34 -13.07
C PRO A 424 -21.70 10.62 -13.95
N GLY A 425 -21.37 9.37 -13.62
CA GLY A 425 -20.45 8.54 -14.42
C GLY A 425 -18.98 8.67 -14.03
N VAL A 426 -18.63 9.46 -13.02
CA VAL A 426 -17.31 9.40 -12.35
C VAL A 426 -17.41 8.47 -11.16
N CYS A 427 -16.59 7.43 -11.12
CA CYS A 427 -16.48 6.50 -9.99
C CYS A 427 -15.05 6.48 -9.47
N THR A 428 -14.85 6.14 -8.19
CA THR A 428 -13.51 5.98 -7.60
C THR A 428 -13.44 4.68 -6.81
N SER A 429 -12.30 3.99 -6.81
CA SER A 429 -12.24 2.61 -6.29
C SER A 429 -11.36 2.43 -5.06
N TRP A 430 -10.86 3.50 -4.42
CA TRP A 430 -9.87 3.37 -3.35
C TRP A 430 -10.36 3.92 -2.02
N MET A 431 -11.11 3.12 -1.26
CA MET A 431 -11.70 3.57 0.00
C MET A 431 -11.81 2.41 1.00
N VAL A 432 -10.84 2.30 1.92
CA VAL A 432 -11.06 1.56 3.17
C VAL A 432 -11.44 2.59 4.23
N PRO A 433 -12.69 2.57 4.73
CA PRO A 433 -13.22 3.61 5.62
C PRO A 433 -12.88 3.41 7.09
N SER A 434 -12.11 2.38 7.44
CA SER A 434 -11.58 2.10 8.79
C SER A 434 -10.20 1.47 8.67
N CYS A 435 -9.37 1.56 9.71
CA CYS A 435 -8.06 0.91 9.72
C CYS A 435 -8.27 -0.57 10.08
N PRO A 436 -8.00 -1.53 9.17
CA PRO A 436 -8.03 -2.92 9.58
C PRO A 436 -6.82 -3.23 10.47
N PRO A 437 -6.88 -4.25 11.34
CA PRO A 437 -5.68 -4.85 11.95
C PRO A 437 -4.71 -5.47 10.91
N THR A 438 -5.06 -5.37 9.62
CA THR A 438 -4.53 -6.14 8.51
C THR A 438 -4.30 -5.21 7.31
N ARG A 439 -3.47 -5.65 6.36
CA ARG A 439 -3.12 -4.84 5.19
C ARG A 439 -4.31 -4.62 4.27
N ALA A 440 -4.53 -3.37 3.86
CA ALA A 440 -5.35 -3.11 2.69
C ALA A 440 -4.51 -3.28 1.41
N SER A 441 -4.55 -4.49 0.83
CA SER A 441 -4.18 -4.67 -0.57
C SER A 441 -5.45 -4.63 -1.42
N THR A 442 -5.45 -3.80 -2.47
CA THR A 442 -6.66 -3.58 -3.26
C THR A 442 -7.10 -4.85 -4.00
N ARG A 443 -8.34 -5.23 -3.70
CA ARG A 443 -9.23 -5.99 -4.58
C ARG A 443 -9.83 -4.97 -5.56
N ARG A 444 -9.76 -5.26 -6.86
CA ARG A 444 -10.36 -4.44 -7.93
C ARG A 444 -11.78 -4.90 -8.20
#